data_AF-A0A531MM84-F1
#
_entry.id   AF-A0A531MM84-F1
#
_cell.length_a   1.000
_cell.length_b   1.000
_cell.length_c   1.000
_cell.angle_alpha   90.00
_cell.angle_beta   90.00
_cell.angle_gamma   90.00
#
_symmetry.space_group_name_H-M   'P 1'
#
loop_
_entity.id
_entity.type
_entity.pdbx_description
1 polymer ?
#
loop_
_entity_poly.entity_id
_entity_poly.type
_entity_poly.pdbx_seq_one_letter_code
_entity_poly.pdbx_strand_id
1 'polypeptide(L)' 'MKAPLDLDQLQTFISIADTGSFTRAAEEVHRTQSAVSMQMRRLEERIGKPLFE' A
#
# COMPACT_ATOMS: atom_id res chain seq x y z
N MET A 1 3.30 20.74 -9.76
CA MET A 1 2.74 19.43 -10.19
C MET A 1 2.99 18.44 -9.05
N LYS A 2 2.02 17.60 -8.66
CA LYS A 2 2.29 16.55 -7.66
C LYS A 2 3.30 15.56 -8.25
N ALA A 3 4.25 15.08 -7.43
CA ALA A 3 5.19 14.06 -7.85
C ALA A 3 4.44 12.79 -8.30
N PRO A 4 4.98 12.01 -9.26
CA PRO A 4 4.39 10.75 -9.69
C PRO A 4 4.10 9.81 -8.52
N LEU A 5 3.12 8.92 -8.71
CA LEU A 5 2.86 7.88 -7.73
C LEU A 5 4.04 6.90 -7.65
N ASP A 6 4.33 6.40 -6.45
CA ASP A 6 5.38 5.41 -6.25
C ASP A 6 4.85 4.05 -6.70
N LEU A 7 5.54 3.40 -7.64
CA LEU A 7 5.12 2.12 -8.18
C LEU A 7 5.10 1.02 -7.12
N ASP A 8 6.00 1.07 -6.14
CA ASP A 8 5.99 0.11 -5.05
C ASP A 8 4.69 0.26 -4.25
N GLN A 9 4.27 1.51 -3.96
CA GLN A 9 2.99 1.79 -3.27
C GLN A 9 1.81 1.23 -4.05
N LEU A 10 1.82 1.36 -5.38
CA LEU A 10 0.75 0.85 -6.22
C LEU A 10 0.73 -0.68 -6.28
N GLN A 11 1.89 -1.34 -6.35
CA GLN A 11 1.97 -2.80 -6.30
C GLN A 11 1.48 -3.36 -4.97
N THR A 12 1.90 -2.76 -3.86
CA THR A 12 1.41 -3.13 -2.53
C THR A 12 -0.09 -2.91 -2.38
N PHE A 13 -0.63 -1.80 -2.93
CA PHE A 13 -2.07 -1.55 -2.94
C PHE A 13 -2.84 -2.65 -3.69
N ILE A 14 -2.38 -3.05 -4.88
CA ILE A 14 -3.00 -4.12 -5.67
C ILE A 14 -2.95 -5.44 -4.90
N SER A 15 -1.80 -5.81 -4.33
CA SER A 15 -1.68 -7.06 -3.56
C SER A 15 -2.60 -7.08 -2.32
N ILE A 16 -2.79 -5.96 -1.61
CA ILE A 16 -3.78 -5.90 -0.52
C ILE A 16 -5.20 -6.05 -1.07
N ALA A 17 -5.54 -5.38 -2.18
CA ALA A 17 -6.86 -5.48 -2.79
C ALA A 17 -7.20 -6.90 -3.26
N ASP A 18 -6.21 -7.60 -3.83
CA ASP A 18 -6.37 -8.98 -4.32
C ASP A 18 -6.45 -9.99 -3.17
N THR A 19 -5.65 -9.81 -2.11
CA THR A 19 -5.59 -10.76 -0.98
C THR A 19 -6.61 -10.47 0.12
N GLY A 20 -7.11 -9.24 0.22
CA GLY A 20 -7.89 -8.74 1.35
C GLY A 20 -7.14 -8.72 2.68
N SER A 21 -5.81 -8.83 2.69
CA SER A 21 -5.01 -9.00 3.91
C SER A 21 -3.67 -8.29 3.84
N PHE A 22 -3.44 -7.35 4.77
CA PHE A 22 -2.14 -6.68 4.92
C PHE A 22 -0.99 -7.66 5.21
N THR A 23 -1.26 -8.73 5.97
CA THR A 23 -0.24 -9.73 6.30
C THR A 23 0.15 -10.54 5.07
N ARG A 24 -0.84 -11.07 4.33
CA ARG A 24 -0.56 -11.84 3.10
C ARG A 24 0.08 -10.98 2.01
N ALA A 25 -0.40 -9.76 1.83
CA ALA A 25 0.19 -8.84 0.86
C ALA A 25 1.66 -8.54 1.17
N ALA A 26 2.01 -8.40 2.46
CA ALA A 26 3.39 -8.19 2.89
C ALA A 26 4.29 -9.39 2.54
N GLU A 27 3.79 -10.62 2.69
CA GLU A 27 4.49 -11.83 2.25
C GLU A 27 4.71 -11.84 0.73
N GLU A 28 3.68 -11.49 -0.05
CA GLU A 28 3.74 -11.44 -1.53
C GLU A 28 4.71 -10.38 -2.05
N VAL A 29 4.75 -9.19 -1.44
CA VAL A 29 5.67 -8.12 -1.84
C VAL A 29 7.04 -8.18 -1.13
N HIS A 30 7.30 -9.25 -0.38
CA HIS A 30 8.54 -9.48 0.37
C HIS A 30 8.91 -8.31 1.32
N ARG A 31 7.92 -7.81 2.06
CA ARG A 31 8.07 -6.74 3.06
C ARG A 31 7.50 -7.18 4.40
N THR A 32 7.83 -6.43 5.45
CA THR A 32 7.12 -6.60 6.72
C THR A 32 5.72 -5.99 6.64
N GLN A 33 4.78 -6.53 7.41
CA GLN A 33 3.43 -5.98 7.51
C GLN A 33 3.46 -4.49 7.94
N SER A 34 4.37 -4.11 8.85
CA SER A 34 4.56 -2.72 9.28
C SER A 34 5.02 -1.79 8.15
N ALA A 35 5.91 -2.27 7.26
CA ALA A 35 6.37 -1.49 6.11
C ALA A 35 5.21 -1.27 5.11
N VAL A 36 4.43 -2.32 4.86
CA VAL A 36 3.22 -2.26 4.03
C VAL A 36 2.19 -1.27 4.60
N SER A 37 1.89 -1.32 5.90
CA SER A 37 0.98 -0.35 6.54
C SER A 37 1.47 1.10 6.41
N MET A 38 2.77 1.35 6.65
CA MET A 38 3.35 2.69 6.50
C MET A 38 3.28 3.19 5.05
N GLN A 39 3.48 2.29 4.10
CA GLN A 39 3.43 2.58 2.68
C GLN A 39 2.01 2.92 2.21
N MET A 40 0.99 2.20 2.71
CA MET A 40 -0.42 2.53 2.46
C MET A 40 -0.82 3.85 3.08
N ARG A 41 -0.44 4.10 4.34
CA ARG A 41 -0.72 5.38 5.00
C ARG A 41 -0.16 6.58 4.22
N ARG A 42 1.07 6.48 3.70
CA ARG A 42 1.66 7.52 2.84
C ARG A 42 0.91 7.70 1.52
N LEU A 43 0.40 6.61 0.94
CA LEU A 43 -0.40 6.66 -0.28
C LEU A 43 -1.73 7.37 -0.01
N GLU A 44 -2.44 7.00 1.04
CA GLU A 44 -3.69 7.61 1.52
C GLU A 44 -3.53 9.11 1.78
N GLU A 45 -2.46 9.51 2.48
CA GLU A 45 -2.11 10.91 2.74
C GLU A 45 -1.91 11.70 1.43
N ARG A 46 -1.25 11.10 0.43
CA ARG A 46 -0.98 11.76 -0.85
C ARG A 46 -2.26 11.96 -1.69
N ILE A 47 -3.16 10.98 -1.65
CA ILE A 47 -4.45 11.03 -2.38
C ILE A 47 -5.56 11.74 -1.59
N GLY A 48 -5.35 11.93 -0.28
CA GLY A 48 -6.28 12.61 0.63
C GLY A 48 -7.51 11.79 1.00
N LYS A 49 -7.43 10.45 0.93
CA LYS A 49 -8.55 9.54 1.21
C LYS A 49 -8.06 8.21 1.78
N PRO A 50 -8.81 7.59 2.71
CA PRO A 50 -8.56 6.21 3.10
C PRO A 50 -8.80 5.27 1.91
N LEU A 51 -7.98 4.22 1.81
CA LEU A 51 -8.07 3.18 0.79
C LEU A 51 -8.64 1.87 1.36
N PHE A 52 -8.40 1.61 2.64
CA PHE A 52 -8.85 0.43 3.36
C PHE A 52 -9.48 0.83 4.71
N GLU A 53 -10.37 0.00 5.24
CA GLU A 53 -11.03 0.18 6.55
C GLU A 53 -10.16 -0.30 7.73
#